data_AF-K1W797-F1
#
_entry.id   AF-K1W797-F1
#
_cell.length_a   1.000
_cell.length_b   1.000
_cell.length_c   1.000
_cell.angle_alpha   90.00
_cell.angle_beta   90.00
_cell.angle_gamma   90.00
#
_symmetry.space_group_name_H-M   'P 1'
#
loop_
_entity.id
_entity.type
_entity.pdbx_description
1 polymer ?
#
loop_
_entity_poly.entity_id
_entity_poly.type
_entity_poly.pdbx_seq_one_letter_code
_entity_poly.pdbx_strand_id
1 'polypeptide(L)'
;MHFQASIITAAAFASTALAMPALFPAVNNKVPKAFLSTREPQMPGGGVTTPAANGTTTAAACSKEVMALAEGIQSNIDDQNNEVATVNAIGNVMSQSPVDTTLYAATQASLLGYVNKGIAIRQNNQKITPVGNGATAGLAMVAMAQMEELNLTMSLAIPASGQVDTATGMKTVETLKKDFAGGIDQNRRIWRRQWQVARPPQLRKRSSAASKIHSFLRWIDG
;
A
#
# COMPACT_ATOMS: atom_id res chain seq x y z
N MET A 1 -18.69 4.18 -73.43
CA MET A 1 -18.41 3.24 -72.33
C MET A 1 -16.95 3.41 -71.94
N HIS A 2 -16.66 4.08 -70.82
CA HIS A 2 -15.31 4.26 -70.30
C HIS A 2 -15.36 3.96 -68.81
N PHE A 3 -14.69 2.88 -68.40
CA PHE A 3 -14.55 2.47 -67.00
C PHE A 3 -13.26 3.11 -66.45
N GLN A 4 -13.40 4.00 -65.47
CA GLN A 4 -12.28 4.55 -64.69
C GLN A 4 -12.01 3.61 -63.51
N ALA A 5 -10.84 2.97 -63.50
CA ALA A 5 -10.38 2.15 -62.38
C ALA A 5 -9.71 3.05 -61.33
N SER A 6 -10.29 3.11 -60.13
CA SER A 6 -9.69 3.81 -58.98
C SER A 6 -8.64 2.93 -58.32
N ILE A 7 -7.39 3.39 -58.32
CA ILE A 7 -6.27 2.78 -57.61
C ILE A 7 -6.35 3.21 -56.15
N ILE A 8 -6.54 2.24 -55.25
CA ILE A 8 -6.45 2.44 -53.79
C ILE A 8 -4.97 2.30 -53.39
N THR A 9 -4.33 3.41 -53.07
CA THR A 9 -2.99 3.42 -52.49
C THR A 9 -3.10 3.19 -50.97
N ALA A 10 -2.67 2.01 -50.51
CA ALA A 10 -2.54 1.72 -49.09
C ALA A 10 -1.29 2.43 -48.53
N ALA A 11 -1.49 3.38 -47.63
CA ALA A 11 -0.41 4.00 -46.87
C ALA A 11 -0.03 3.10 -45.67
N ALA A 12 1.19 2.57 -45.69
CA ALA A 12 1.78 1.88 -44.56
C ALA A 12 2.18 2.91 -43.49
N PHE A 13 1.50 2.88 -42.34
CA PHE A 13 1.93 3.63 -41.16
C PHE A 13 3.09 2.90 -40.49
N ALA A 14 4.30 3.44 -40.69
CA ALA A 14 5.48 3.05 -39.92
C ALA A 14 5.28 3.48 -38.46
N SER A 15 5.16 2.50 -37.57
CA SER A 15 5.15 2.73 -36.12
C SER A 15 6.59 3.04 -35.68
N THR A 16 6.93 4.32 -35.54
CA THR A 16 8.12 4.76 -34.83
C THR A 16 7.88 4.62 -33.34
N ALA A 17 8.43 3.57 -32.74
CA ALA A 17 8.53 3.43 -31.29
C ALA A 17 9.47 4.52 -30.75
N LEU A 18 8.90 5.65 -30.32
CA LEU A 18 9.62 6.62 -29.51
C LEU A 18 9.82 6.01 -28.12
N ALA A 19 11.04 5.57 -27.85
CA ALA A 19 11.48 5.24 -26.50
C ALA A 19 11.37 6.49 -25.63
N MET A 20 10.37 6.52 -24.74
CA MET A 20 10.27 7.56 -23.73
C MET A 20 11.36 7.39 -22.68
N PRO A 21 12.05 8.46 -22.24
CA PRO A 21 12.97 8.39 -21.12
C PRO A 21 12.20 8.13 -19.82
N ALA A 22 12.54 7.05 -19.14
CA ALA A 22 12.09 6.76 -17.79
C ALA A 22 12.67 7.80 -16.82
N LEU A 23 11.94 8.89 -16.58
CA LEU A 23 12.21 9.84 -15.51
C LEU A 23 11.34 9.49 -14.31
N PHE A 24 11.68 8.38 -13.65
CA PHE A 24 11.36 8.19 -12.25
C PHE A 24 12.67 8.36 -11.47
N PRO A 25 12.76 9.25 -10.48
CA PRO A 25 13.85 9.15 -9.52
C PRO A 25 13.70 7.80 -8.82
N ALA A 26 14.70 6.93 -9.01
CA ALA A 26 14.84 5.72 -8.22
C ALA A 26 14.93 6.11 -6.75
N VAL A 27 13.84 5.94 -6.00
CA VAL A 27 13.89 5.98 -4.54
C VAL A 27 14.68 4.74 -4.11
N ASN A 28 15.97 4.95 -3.87
CA ASN A 28 16.92 3.96 -3.41
C ASN A 28 16.60 3.59 -1.96
N ASN A 29 15.56 2.78 -1.75
CA ASN A 29 15.33 2.12 -0.47
C ASN A 29 16.38 1.01 -0.31
N LYS A 30 17.55 1.42 0.18
CA LYS A 30 18.52 0.51 0.79
C LYS A 30 17.83 -0.15 1.99
N VAL A 31 17.26 -1.32 1.76
CA VAL A 31 16.97 -2.26 2.84
C VAL A 31 18.32 -2.62 3.49
N PRO A 32 18.51 -2.38 4.79
CA PRO A 32 19.73 -2.81 5.47
C PRO A 32 19.87 -4.33 5.35
N LYS A 33 20.97 -4.74 4.72
CA LYS A 33 21.38 -6.14 4.60
C LYS A 33 22.02 -6.59 5.92
N ALA A 34 21.18 -6.98 6.87
CA ALA A 34 21.53 -7.77 8.05
C ALA A 34 20.21 -8.44 8.47
N PHE A 35 20.05 -9.76 8.50
CA PHE A 35 20.89 -10.71 9.20
C PHE A 35 20.47 -12.12 8.73
N LEU A 36 20.93 -12.53 7.54
CA LEU A 36 20.95 -13.95 7.18
C LEU A 36 22.10 -14.58 7.94
N SER A 37 21.83 -15.06 9.15
CA SER A 37 22.73 -15.96 9.87
C SER A 37 22.02 -17.30 10.04
N THR A 38 22.41 -18.22 9.16
CA THR A 38 22.22 -19.66 9.26
C THR A 38 22.69 -20.18 10.60
N ARG A 39 21.82 -20.89 11.33
CA ARG A 39 22.28 -21.89 12.29
C ARG A 39 21.29 -23.05 12.35
N GLU A 40 21.80 -24.22 11.96
CA GLU A 40 21.18 -25.53 12.05
C GLU A 40 20.82 -25.92 13.50
N PRO A 41 19.85 -26.83 13.71
CA PRO A 41 19.50 -27.32 15.04
C PRO A 41 20.48 -28.40 15.51
N GLN A 42 21.18 -28.13 16.61
CA GLN A 42 22.01 -29.10 17.32
C GLN A 42 21.27 -29.52 18.61
N MET A 43 20.77 -30.76 18.65
CA MET A 43 20.40 -31.46 19.89
C MET A 43 21.70 -31.85 20.62
N PRO A 44 21.80 -31.80 21.97
CA PRO A 44 21.44 -32.99 22.78
C PRO A 44 21.03 -32.74 24.26
N GLY A 45 20.33 -33.72 24.86
CA GLY A 45 20.67 -34.27 26.18
C GLY A 45 20.12 -33.66 27.48
N GLY A 46 19.08 -34.32 28.04
CA GLY A 46 18.94 -34.79 29.43
C GLY A 46 19.36 -33.95 30.67
N GLY A 47 18.37 -33.67 31.53
CA GLY A 47 18.42 -34.07 32.95
C GLY A 47 18.62 -33.01 34.06
N VAL A 48 17.78 -33.13 35.09
CA VAL A 48 17.93 -32.73 36.52
C VAL A 48 17.26 -31.41 36.99
N THR A 49 16.75 -31.51 38.22
CA THR A 49 15.60 -30.87 38.91
C THR A 49 15.94 -29.68 39.83
N THR A 50 15.09 -28.63 39.80
CA THR A 50 14.63 -27.67 40.88
C THR A 50 15.65 -26.91 41.77
N PRO A 51 15.30 -25.79 42.47
CA PRO A 51 14.01 -25.11 42.66
C PRO A 51 14.01 -23.57 42.40
N ALA A 52 12.82 -22.98 42.59
CA ALA A 52 12.40 -21.59 42.39
C ALA A 52 13.41 -20.47 42.70
N ALA A 53 13.61 -19.59 41.73
CA ALA A 53 14.11 -18.24 41.92
C ALA A 53 13.08 -17.23 41.40
N ASN A 54 12.82 -16.24 42.25
CA ASN A 54 11.89 -15.13 42.09
C ASN A 54 12.20 -14.35 40.80
N GLY A 55 11.60 -14.79 39.69
CA GLY A 55 11.91 -14.31 38.36
C GLY A 55 11.15 -13.03 38.05
N THR A 56 11.86 -11.90 38.10
CA THR A 56 11.56 -10.67 37.38
C THR A 56 10.88 -11.03 36.06
N THR A 57 9.60 -10.69 35.93
CA THR A 57 8.84 -10.92 34.69
C THR A 57 9.50 -10.09 33.60
N THR A 58 10.44 -10.70 32.89
CA THR A 58 11.00 -10.15 31.66
C THR A 58 9.80 -9.89 30.78
N ALA A 59 9.52 -8.61 30.54
CA ALA A 59 8.49 -8.16 29.62
C ALA A 59 8.65 -8.98 28.33
N ALA A 60 7.70 -9.87 28.04
CA ALA A 60 7.75 -10.68 26.85
C ALA A 60 7.88 -9.73 25.66
N ALA A 61 9.02 -9.78 24.97
CA ALA A 61 9.20 -9.07 23.71
C ALA A 61 8.10 -9.54 22.74
N CYS A 62 7.60 -8.64 21.89
CA CYS A 62 6.63 -9.01 20.87
C CYS A 62 7.20 -10.16 20.03
N SER A 63 6.34 -11.09 19.60
CA SER A 63 6.77 -12.12 18.66
C SER A 63 7.22 -11.46 17.35
N LYS A 64 8.13 -12.11 16.62
CA LYS A 64 8.66 -11.57 15.35
C LYS A 64 7.54 -11.34 14.33
N GLU A 65 6.49 -12.16 14.38
CA GLU A 65 5.31 -12.08 13.53
C GLU A 65 4.49 -10.81 13.80
N VAL A 66 4.38 -10.41 15.08
CA VAL A 66 3.69 -9.16 15.46
C VAL A 66 4.47 -7.93 14.98
N MET A 67 5.80 -7.98 15.05
CA MET A 67 6.65 -6.90 14.52
C MET A 67 6.54 -6.79 13.00
N ALA A 68 6.65 -7.92 12.29
CA ALA A 68 6.49 -7.98 10.84
C ALA A 68 5.10 -7.50 10.38
N LEU A 69 4.05 -7.85 11.12
CA LEU A 69 2.69 -7.36 10.86
C LEU A 69 2.60 -5.84 11.04
N ALA A 70 3.21 -5.28 12.08
CA ALA A 70 3.21 -3.84 12.31
C ALA A 70 3.93 -3.08 11.19
N GLU A 71 5.09 -3.57 10.73
CA GLU A 71 5.83 -3.03 9.57
C GLU A 71 5.02 -3.13 8.27
N GLY A 72 4.39 -4.28 8.03
CA GLY A 72 3.53 -4.48 6.88
C GLY A 72 2.30 -3.57 6.87
N ILE A 73 1.72 -3.27 8.04
CA ILE A 73 0.63 -2.28 8.14
C ILE A 73 1.14 -0.86 7.88
N GLN A 74 2.32 -0.49 8.37
CA GLN A 74 2.91 0.82 8.10
C GLN A 74 3.19 1.00 6.60
N SER A 75 3.79 0.00 5.96
CA SER A 75 4.03 0.00 4.51
C SER A 75 2.73 0.20 3.72
N ASN A 76 1.62 -0.38 4.19
CA ASN A 76 0.31 -0.18 3.57
C ASN A 76 -0.22 1.25 3.71
N ILE A 77 -0.03 1.88 4.88
CA ILE A 77 -0.42 3.28 5.10
C ILE A 77 0.40 4.21 4.18
N ASP A 78 1.71 3.96 4.08
CA ASP A 78 2.58 4.74 3.21
C ASP A 78 2.17 4.61 1.73
N ASP A 79 1.77 3.40 1.30
CA ASP A 79 1.25 3.15 -0.04
C ASP A 79 -0.08 3.87 -0.29
N GLN A 80 -1.01 3.82 0.66
CA GLN A 80 -2.30 4.54 0.57
C GLN A 80 -2.13 6.06 0.51
N ASN A 81 -1.10 6.61 1.17
CA ASN A 81 -0.78 8.03 1.00
C ASN A 81 -0.34 8.35 -0.44
N ASN A 82 0.37 7.43 -1.10
CA ASN A 82 0.68 7.58 -2.53
C ASN A 82 -0.56 7.41 -3.42
N GLU A 83 -1.50 6.52 -3.07
CA GLU A 83 -2.80 6.39 -3.76
C GLU A 83 -3.58 7.72 -3.70
N VAL A 84 -3.66 8.35 -2.51
CA VAL A 84 -4.31 9.65 -2.30
C VAL A 84 -3.61 10.77 -3.08
N ALA A 85 -2.28 10.83 -3.04
CA ALA A 85 -1.52 11.83 -3.80
C ALA A 85 -1.77 11.68 -5.31
N THR A 86 -1.78 10.44 -5.81
CA THR A 86 -1.94 10.16 -7.24
C THR A 86 -3.37 10.42 -7.72
N VAL A 87 -4.40 10.07 -6.95
CA VAL A 87 -5.80 10.36 -7.33
C VAL A 87 -6.11 11.86 -7.31
N ASN A 88 -5.47 12.62 -6.40
CA ASN A 88 -5.52 14.08 -6.44
C ASN A 88 -4.84 14.63 -7.71
N ALA A 89 -3.70 14.07 -8.11
CA ALA A 89 -3.04 14.44 -9.35
C ALA A 89 -3.92 14.15 -10.58
N ILE A 90 -4.63 13.01 -10.63
CA ILE A 90 -5.61 12.74 -11.70
C ILE A 90 -6.66 13.85 -11.76
N GLY A 91 -7.27 14.20 -10.62
CA GLY A 91 -8.26 15.29 -10.58
C GLY A 91 -7.70 16.63 -11.09
N ASN A 92 -6.45 16.95 -10.75
CA ASN A 92 -5.78 18.15 -11.25
C ASN A 92 -5.58 18.10 -12.78
N VAL A 93 -5.18 16.96 -13.34
CA VAL A 93 -5.04 16.79 -14.80
C VAL A 93 -6.39 16.93 -15.51
N MET A 94 -7.45 16.34 -14.94
CA MET A 94 -8.81 16.44 -15.50
C MET A 94 -9.39 17.85 -15.47
N SER A 95 -8.89 18.73 -14.58
CA SER A 95 -9.31 20.13 -14.50
C SER A 95 -8.67 21.04 -15.57
N GLN A 96 -7.68 20.54 -16.32
CA GLN A 96 -7.00 21.30 -17.37
C GLN A 96 -7.87 21.43 -18.63
N SER A 97 -7.65 22.51 -19.39
CA SER A 97 -8.31 22.73 -20.67
C SER A 97 -7.30 23.17 -21.73
N PRO A 98 -6.97 22.33 -22.73
CA PRO A 98 -7.40 20.93 -22.87
C PRO A 98 -6.77 20.02 -21.81
N VAL A 99 -7.38 18.85 -21.57
CA VAL A 99 -6.80 17.80 -20.72
C VAL A 99 -5.52 17.27 -21.38
N ASP A 100 -4.42 17.24 -20.63
CA ASP A 100 -3.20 16.53 -21.05
C ASP A 100 -3.41 15.01 -20.92
N THR A 101 -3.79 14.38 -22.03
CA THR A 101 -4.08 12.94 -22.08
C THR A 101 -2.85 12.06 -21.85
N THR A 102 -1.64 12.57 -22.12
CA THR A 102 -0.39 11.83 -21.87
C THR A 102 -0.10 11.81 -20.37
N LEU A 103 -0.18 12.96 -19.73
CA LEU A 103 -0.03 13.06 -18.28
C LEU A 103 -1.15 12.32 -17.55
N TYR A 104 -2.38 12.38 -18.05
CA TYR A 104 -3.51 11.63 -17.50
C TYR A 104 -3.25 10.12 -17.52
N ALA A 105 -2.85 9.56 -18.67
CA ALA A 105 -2.53 8.14 -18.80
C ALA A 105 -1.39 7.71 -17.87
N ALA A 106 -0.31 8.50 -17.79
CA ALA A 106 0.81 8.22 -16.89
C ALA A 106 0.40 8.24 -15.41
N THR A 107 -0.47 9.19 -15.02
CA THR A 107 -0.96 9.30 -13.65
C THR A 107 -1.92 8.17 -13.31
N GLN A 108 -2.80 7.77 -14.24
CA GLN A 108 -3.70 6.62 -14.07
C GLN A 108 -2.92 5.30 -13.95
N ALA A 109 -1.89 5.09 -14.76
CA ALA A 109 -1.03 3.92 -14.65
C ALA A 109 -0.30 3.87 -13.29
N SER A 110 0.15 5.03 -12.80
CA SER A 110 0.77 5.15 -11.47
C SER A 110 -0.23 4.79 -10.37
N LEU A 111 -1.47 5.28 -10.45
CA LEU A 111 -2.52 4.95 -9.49
C LEU A 111 -2.80 3.45 -9.47
N LEU A 112 -2.93 2.82 -10.64
CA LEU A 112 -3.12 1.38 -10.77
C LEU A 112 -1.94 0.59 -10.18
N GLY A 113 -0.71 1.10 -10.33
CA GLY A 113 0.48 0.54 -9.71
C GLY A 113 0.40 0.54 -8.17
N TYR A 114 0.01 1.65 -7.57
CA TYR A 114 -0.18 1.74 -6.11
C TYR A 114 -1.31 0.85 -5.63
N VAL A 115 -2.48 0.86 -6.26
CA VAL A 115 -3.61 -0.01 -5.87
C VAL A 115 -3.21 -1.49 -5.88
N ASN A 116 -2.50 -1.96 -6.91
CA ASN A 116 -2.00 -3.33 -6.98
C ASN A 116 -0.94 -3.64 -5.90
N LYS A 117 -0.07 -2.68 -5.58
CA LYS A 117 0.92 -2.82 -4.52
C LYS A 117 0.24 -2.90 -3.15
N GLY A 118 -0.75 -2.04 -2.88
CA GLY A 118 -1.58 -2.07 -1.68
C GLY A 118 -2.26 -3.43 -1.49
N ILE A 119 -2.81 -4.00 -2.57
CA ILE A 119 -3.39 -5.35 -2.58
C ILE A 119 -2.35 -6.39 -2.12
N ALA A 120 -1.17 -6.40 -2.74
CA ALA A 120 -0.12 -7.35 -2.41
C ALA A 120 0.36 -7.23 -0.96
N ILE A 121 0.53 -6.01 -0.44
CA ILE A 121 0.91 -5.76 0.96
C ILE A 121 -0.14 -6.35 1.89
N ARG A 122 -1.44 -6.13 1.62
CA ARG A 122 -2.53 -6.60 2.48
C ARG A 122 -2.67 -8.12 2.45
N GLN A 123 -2.52 -8.75 1.28
CA GLN A 123 -2.44 -10.21 1.17
C GLN A 123 -1.26 -10.77 1.98
N ASN A 124 -0.09 -10.10 1.94
CA ASN A 124 1.05 -10.50 2.75
C ASN A 124 0.78 -10.33 4.26
N ASN A 125 0.17 -9.21 4.66
CA ASN A 125 -0.21 -8.97 6.05
C ASN A 125 -1.17 -10.05 6.57
N GLN A 126 -2.14 -10.48 5.76
CA GLN A 126 -3.04 -11.59 6.10
C GLN A 126 -2.26 -12.90 6.32
N LYS A 127 -1.28 -13.21 5.48
CA LYS A 127 -0.46 -14.44 5.59
C LYS A 127 0.36 -14.49 6.87
N ILE A 128 0.93 -13.36 7.29
CA ILE A 128 1.79 -13.29 8.48
C ILE A 128 1.00 -13.04 9.78
N THR A 129 -0.31 -12.76 9.68
CA THR A 129 -1.15 -12.52 10.85
C THR A 129 -1.36 -13.82 11.63
N PRO A 130 -0.94 -13.90 12.90
CA PRO A 130 -1.16 -15.10 13.71
C PRO A 130 -2.64 -15.44 13.86
N VAL A 131 -2.96 -16.74 13.90
CA VAL A 131 -4.33 -17.20 14.15
C VAL A 131 -4.82 -16.67 15.50
N GLY A 132 -6.05 -16.16 15.54
CA GLY A 132 -6.64 -15.55 16.74
C GLY A 132 -6.20 -14.11 17.01
N ASN A 133 -5.38 -13.52 16.15
CA ASN A 133 -5.02 -12.10 16.26
C ASN A 133 -6.23 -11.21 15.89
N GLY A 134 -6.49 -10.17 16.70
CA GLY A 134 -7.59 -9.21 16.48
C GLY A 134 -7.48 -8.39 15.19
N ALA A 135 -6.35 -8.42 14.47
CA ALA A 135 -6.18 -7.81 13.16
C ALA A 135 -6.87 -8.61 12.04
N THR A 136 -7.11 -9.91 12.20
CA THR A 136 -7.58 -10.80 11.12
C THR A 136 -8.88 -10.31 10.49
N ALA A 137 -9.89 -9.99 11.30
CA ALA A 137 -11.17 -9.48 10.79
C ALA A 137 -11.01 -8.14 10.07
N GLY A 138 -10.16 -7.26 10.60
CA GLY A 138 -9.85 -5.97 10.00
C GLY A 138 -9.17 -6.13 8.65
N LEU A 139 -8.20 -7.03 8.52
CA LEU A 139 -7.51 -7.30 7.25
C LEU A 139 -8.41 -7.96 6.20
N ALA A 140 -9.40 -8.77 6.61
CA ALA A 140 -10.36 -9.40 5.71
C ALA A 140 -11.31 -8.38 5.07
N MET A 141 -11.83 -7.42 5.84
CA MET A 141 -12.68 -6.34 5.30
C MET A 141 -11.96 -5.51 4.22
N VAL A 142 -10.65 -5.27 4.37
CA VAL A 142 -9.90 -4.47 3.41
C VAL A 142 -9.72 -5.21 2.07
N ALA A 143 -9.77 -6.55 2.04
CA ALA A 143 -9.71 -7.30 0.79
C ALA A 143 -10.95 -7.10 -0.09
N MET A 144 -12.13 -6.88 0.52
CA MET A 144 -13.34 -6.59 -0.26
C MET A 144 -13.32 -5.17 -0.83
N ALA A 145 -12.88 -4.18 -0.04
CA ALA A 145 -12.73 -2.80 -0.49
C ALA A 145 -11.75 -2.67 -1.68
N GLN A 146 -10.73 -3.52 -1.75
CA GLN A 146 -9.74 -3.51 -2.84
C GLN A 146 -10.29 -3.81 -4.22
N MET A 147 -11.29 -4.69 -4.33
CA MET A 147 -11.87 -4.98 -5.64
C MET A 147 -12.66 -3.77 -6.16
N GLU A 148 -13.28 -3.01 -5.27
CA GLU A 148 -13.96 -1.77 -5.60
C GLU A 148 -12.95 -0.69 -6.01
N GLU A 149 -11.90 -0.48 -5.21
CA GLU A 149 -10.79 0.45 -5.53
C GLU A 149 -10.14 0.14 -6.89
N LEU A 150 -9.90 -1.15 -7.19
CA LEU A 150 -9.34 -1.60 -8.46
C LEU A 150 -10.31 -1.34 -9.63
N ASN A 151 -11.58 -1.72 -9.48
CA ASN A 151 -12.58 -1.51 -10.54
C ASN A 151 -12.77 -0.02 -10.86
N LEU A 152 -12.83 0.83 -9.82
CA LEU A 152 -12.90 2.29 -9.98
C LEU A 152 -11.64 2.82 -10.68
N THR A 153 -10.45 2.37 -10.28
CA THR A 153 -9.19 2.78 -10.92
C THR A 153 -9.11 2.36 -12.40
N MET A 154 -9.61 1.17 -12.73
CA MET A 154 -9.71 0.70 -14.11
C MET A 154 -10.74 1.50 -14.93
N SER A 155 -11.83 1.97 -14.30
CA SER A 155 -12.83 2.82 -14.95
C SER A 155 -12.28 4.20 -15.36
N LEU A 156 -11.15 4.63 -14.79
CA LEU A 156 -10.47 5.86 -15.17
C LEU A 156 -9.59 5.71 -16.41
N ALA A 157 -9.43 4.51 -16.98
CA ALA A 157 -8.61 4.32 -18.18
C ALA A 157 -9.14 5.14 -19.37
N ILE A 158 -8.23 5.65 -20.21
CA ILE A 158 -8.62 6.38 -21.42
C ILE A 158 -9.34 5.41 -22.36
N PRO A 159 -10.59 5.69 -22.78
CA PRO A 159 -11.31 4.84 -23.72
C PRO A 159 -10.66 4.87 -25.10
N ALA A 160 -10.99 3.90 -25.96
CA ALA A 160 -10.46 3.81 -27.32
C ALA A 160 -10.78 5.05 -28.19
N SER A 161 -11.78 5.85 -27.81
CA SER A 161 -12.09 7.13 -28.45
C SER A 161 -11.03 8.22 -28.19
N GLY A 162 -10.11 8.01 -27.24
CA GLY A 162 -9.08 8.98 -26.85
C GLY A 162 -9.59 10.17 -26.03
N GLN A 163 -10.90 10.23 -25.75
CA GLN A 163 -11.51 11.32 -24.98
C GLN A 163 -11.72 10.93 -23.53
N VAL A 164 -11.23 11.76 -22.61
CA VAL A 164 -11.46 11.61 -21.17
C VAL A 164 -12.82 12.21 -20.82
N ASP A 165 -13.75 11.40 -20.31
CA ASP A 165 -14.99 11.89 -19.71
C ASP A 165 -14.68 12.50 -18.34
N THR A 166 -14.47 13.81 -18.32
CA THR A 166 -14.12 14.54 -17.10
C THR A 166 -15.25 14.55 -16.08
N ALA A 167 -16.52 14.56 -16.51
CA ALA A 167 -17.65 14.62 -15.59
C ALA A 167 -17.82 13.30 -14.83
N THR A 168 -17.75 12.16 -15.52
CA THR A 168 -17.82 10.85 -14.88
C THR A 168 -16.54 10.55 -14.10
N GLY A 169 -15.36 10.80 -14.70
CA GLY A 169 -14.10 10.51 -14.04
C GLY A 169 -13.86 11.33 -12.77
N MET A 170 -14.33 12.59 -12.71
CA MET A 170 -14.26 13.38 -11.46
C MET A 170 -15.14 12.79 -10.34
N LYS A 171 -16.29 12.17 -10.66
CA LYS A 171 -17.07 11.44 -9.65
C LYS A 171 -16.32 10.22 -9.14
N THR A 172 -15.69 9.46 -10.04
CA THR A 172 -14.85 8.30 -9.67
C THR A 172 -13.67 8.73 -8.80
N VAL A 173 -12.99 9.83 -9.13
CA VAL A 173 -11.90 10.42 -8.34
C VAL A 173 -12.37 10.74 -6.91
N GLU A 174 -13.55 11.34 -6.74
CA GLU A 174 -14.08 11.66 -5.41
C GLU A 174 -14.49 10.42 -4.60
N THR A 175 -14.97 9.36 -5.25
CA THR A 175 -15.22 8.07 -4.58
C THR A 175 -13.91 7.45 -4.11
N LEU A 176 -12.91 7.34 -5.00
CA LEU A 176 -11.59 6.79 -4.67
C LEU A 176 -10.92 7.52 -3.51
N LYS A 177 -11.00 8.85 -3.45
CA LYS A 177 -10.47 9.62 -2.32
C LYS A 177 -11.11 9.21 -0.98
N LYS A 178 -12.43 8.99 -0.97
CA LYS A 178 -13.15 8.56 0.24
C LYS A 178 -12.77 7.14 0.64
N ASP A 179 -12.66 6.24 -0.34
CA ASP A 179 -12.31 4.84 -0.10
C ASP A 179 -10.88 4.72 0.46
N PHE A 180 -9.91 5.41 -0.16
CA PHE A 180 -8.52 5.44 0.35
C PHE A 180 -8.45 6.03 1.75
N ALA A 181 -9.15 7.13 2.03
CA ALA A 181 -9.20 7.72 3.37
C ALA A 181 -9.80 6.75 4.41
N GLY A 182 -10.90 6.09 4.06
CA GLY A 182 -11.52 5.05 4.90
C GLY A 182 -10.58 3.86 5.16
N GLY A 183 -9.85 3.43 4.13
CA GLY A 183 -8.83 2.38 4.20
C GLY A 183 -7.68 2.75 5.13
N ILE A 184 -7.15 3.97 5.03
CA ILE A 184 -6.10 4.50 5.93
C ILE A 184 -6.58 4.49 7.38
N ASP A 185 -7.79 4.97 7.63
CA ASP A 185 -8.37 5.00 8.97
C ASP A 185 -8.53 3.60 9.57
N GLN A 186 -8.97 2.64 8.76
CA GLN A 186 -9.05 1.24 9.15
C GLN A 186 -7.67 0.67 9.49
N ASN A 187 -6.67 0.89 8.64
CA ASN A 187 -5.30 0.43 8.91
C ASN A 187 -4.72 1.08 10.17
N ARG A 188 -4.94 2.37 10.38
CA ARG A 188 -4.50 3.08 11.59
C ARG A 188 -5.16 2.53 12.85
N ARG A 189 -6.45 2.14 12.79
CA ARG A 189 -7.13 1.44 13.89
C ARG A 189 -6.51 0.06 14.17
N ILE A 190 -6.25 -0.73 13.13
CA ILE A 190 -5.62 -2.05 13.25
C ILE A 190 -4.22 -1.90 13.85
N TRP A 191 -3.41 -0.99 13.29
CA TRP A 191 -2.06 -0.68 13.77
C TRP A 191 -2.06 -0.30 15.24
N ARG A 192 -2.93 0.63 15.66
CA ARG A 192 -3.04 1.06 17.07
C ARG A 192 -3.36 -0.11 17.99
N ARG A 193 -4.26 -1.02 17.59
CA ARG A 193 -4.60 -2.21 18.38
C ARG A 193 -3.43 -3.18 18.47
N GLN A 194 -2.74 -3.44 17.36
CA GLN A 194 -1.53 -4.29 17.36
C GLN A 194 -0.44 -3.69 18.24
N TRP A 195 -0.19 -2.38 18.13
CA TRP A 195 0.82 -1.70 18.92
C TRP A 195 0.51 -1.72 20.43
N GLN A 196 -0.78 -1.65 20.81
CA GLN A 196 -1.19 -1.75 22.21
C GLN A 196 -0.92 -3.14 22.80
N VAL A 197 -1.14 -4.21 22.02
CA VAL A 197 -0.86 -5.59 22.42
C VAL A 197 0.65 -5.85 22.45
N ALA A 198 1.38 -5.25 21.52
CA ALA A 198 2.84 -5.33 21.42
C ALA A 198 3.57 -4.57 22.55
N ARG A 199 2.96 -3.57 23.21
CA ARG A 199 3.68 -2.78 24.23
C ARG A 199 4.23 -3.64 25.37
N PRO A 200 5.55 -3.53 25.67
CA PRO A 200 6.11 -4.09 26.89
C PRO A 200 5.30 -3.66 28.12
N PRO A 201 4.98 -4.57 29.06
CA PRO A 201 4.26 -4.24 30.30
C PRO A 201 4.84 -3.03 31.06
N GLN A 202 6.15 -2.82 30.97
CA GLN A 202 6.87 -1.70 31.59
C GLN A 202 6.47 -0.32 31.01
N LEU A 203 6.07 -0.27 29.73
CA LEU A 203 5.56 0.95 29.08
C LEU A 203 4.05 1.13 29.27
N ARG A 204 3.32 0.10 29.72
CA ARG A 204 1.89 0.18 30.05
C ARG A 204 1.65 0.89 31.38
N LYS A 205 2.57 0.77 32.35
CA LYS A 205 2.46 1.40 33.68
C LYS A 205 2.90 2.88 33.75
N ARG A 206 3.62 3.39 32.73
CA ARG A 206 4.08 4.79 32.67
C ARG A 206 3.12 5.73 31.94
N SER A 207 1.88 5.30 31.68
CA SER A 207 0.85 6.11 31.01
C SER A 207 0.39 7.34 31.81
N SER A 208 0.80 7.51 33.06
CA SER A 208 0.66 8.78 33.79
C SER A 208 1.75 9.81 33.48
N ALA A 209 2.81 9.45 32.75
CA ALA A 209 3.90 10.35 32.31
C ALA A 209 3.91 10.51 30.78
N ALA A 210 2.76 10.87 30.22
CA ALA A 210 2.41 10.85 28.80
C ALA A 210 3.04 11.98 27.93
N SER A 211 4.32 12.32 28.10
CA SER A 211 4.93 13.44 27.35
C SER A 211 5.79 13.04 26.15
N LYS A 212 6.34 11.81 26.08
CA LYS A 212 7.30 11.43 25.03
C LYS A 212 6.72 10.58 23.88
N ILE A 213 5.65 9.83 24.13
CA ILE A 213 4.95 9.07 23.06
C ILE A 213 4.08 9.98 22.19
N HIS A 214 3.60 11.10 22.75
CA HIS A 214 2.89 12.13 22.01
C HIS A 214 3.75 12.79 20.91
N SER A 215 5.08 12.82 21.06
CA SER A 215 5.99 13.39 20.06
C SER A 215 6.20 12.48 18.85
N PHE A 216 6.17 11.15 19.04
CA PHE A 216 6.25 10.19 17.94
C PHE A 216 4.93 10.10 17.16
N LEU A 217 3.79 10.18 17.85
CA LEU A 217 2.47 10.28 17.20
C LEU A 217 2.31 11.62 16.45
N ARG A 218 2.79 12.75 17.01
CA ARG A 218 2.80 14.04 16.30
C ARG A 218 3.73 14.10 15.09
N TRP A 219 4.77 13.26 15.02
CA TRP A 219 5.61 13.13 13.83
C TRP A 219 4.93 12.31 12.72
N ILE A 220 3.97 11.44 13.08
CA ILE A 220 3.15 10.65 12.15
C ILE A 220 1.91 11.43 11.67
N ASP A 221 1.42 12.37 12.46
CA ASP A 221 0.28 13.24 12.13
C ASP A 221 0.69 14.58 11.48
N GLY A 222 1.98 14.71 11.10
CA GLY A 222 2.54 15.86 10.38
C GLY A 222 2.49 15.69 8.87
#